data_AF-A0AAJ6TEQ3-F1
#
_entry.id   AF-A0AAJ6TEQ3-F1
#
_cell.length_a   1.000
_cell.length_b   1.000
_cell.length_c   1.000
_cell.angle_alpha   90.00
_cell.angle_beta   90.00
_cell.angle_gamma   90.00
#
_symmetry.space_group_name_H-M   'P 1'
#
loop_
_entity.id
_entity.type
_entity.pdbx_description
1 polymer ?
#
loop_
_entity_poly.entity_id
_entity_poly.type
_entity_poly.pdbx_seq_one_letter_code
_entity_poly.pdbx_strand_id
1 'polypeptide(L)'
;MATGQAPFNPVPAMRTFPPVEHPVVVIGPQYLAQYPVELAVNSDFKVSDINGTLIFQVKSKLLSLHDRRFLKDAAGNTLVNLRQKIMTMHGRWEAFRGESKEKNDLLSTAKKSKLFQFKTELDVFMGYNKREVPDFKVKE
;
A
#
# COMPACT_ATOMS: atom_id res chain seq x y z
N MET A 1 12.65 -19.96 -28.50
CA MET A 1 12.88 -18.57 -28.05
C MET A 1 11.52 -17.98 -27.68
N ALA A 2 11.05 -18.21 -26.44
CA ALA A 2 9.81 -17.60 -25.97
C ALA A 2 10.15 -16.21 -25.44
N THR A 3 9.71 -15.16 -26.13
CA THR A 3 9.74 -13.79 -25.63
C THR A 3 8.75 -13.71 -24.47
N GLY A 4 9.24 -13.92 -23.24
CA GLY A 4 8.46 -13.68 -22.03
C GLY A 4 8.22 -12.18 -21.89
N GLN A 5 7.13 -11.69 -22.46
CA GLN A 5 6.64 -10.35 -22.18
C GLN A 5 6.30 -10.32 -20.69
N ALA A 6 7.05 -9.52 -19.92
CA ALA A 6 6.75 -9.31 -18.51
C ALA A 6 5.27 -8.91 -18.38
N PRO A 7 4.52 -9.47 -17.42
CA PRO A 7 3.11 -9.14 -17.26
C PRO A 7 3.00 -7.62 -17.09
N PHE A 8 2.36 -6.96 -18.05
CA PHE A 8 2.07 -5.54 -17.95
C PHE A 8 1.05 -5.35 -16.83
N ASN A 9 1.31 -4.43 -15.92
CA ASN A 9 0.30 -4.01 -14.95
C ASN A 9 -0.95 -3.53 -15.71
N PRO A 10 -2.15 -3.88 -15.25
CA PRO A 10 -3.37 -3.39 -15.88
C PRO A 10 -3.40 -1.86 -15.82
N VAL A 11 -3.80 -1.24 -16.93
CA VAL A 11 -4.02 0.21 -16.99
C VAL A 11 -5.39 0.48 -16.37
N PRO A 12 -5.49 1.23 -15.26
CA PRO A 12 -6.77 1.51 -14.62
C PRO A 12 -7.66 2.41 -15.49
N ALA A 13 -8.97 2.33 -15.29
CA ALA A 13 -9.90 3.24 -15.96
C ALA A 13 -9.62 4.73 -15.63
N MET A 14 -9.62 5.58 -16.66
CA MET A 14 -9.45 7.02 -16.52
C MET A 14 -10.81 7.70 -16.28
N ARG A 15 -10.87 8.64 -15.33
CA ARG A 15 -11.98 9.58 -15.11
C ARG A 15 -11.53 11.01 -15.37
N THR A 16 -12.48 11.94 -15.53
CA THR A 16 -12.20 13.37 -15.70
C THR A 16 -11.72 14.00 -14.39
N PHE A 17 -10.43 13.83 -14.10
CA PHE A 17 -9.73 14.52 -13.02
C PHE A 17 -8.46 15.18 -13.58
N PRO A 18 -7.99 16.30 -12.99
CA PRO A 18 -6.73 16.90 -13.37
C PRO A 18 -5.56 15.92 -13.09
N PRO A 19 -4.48 15.94 -13.90
CA PRO A 19 -3.27 15.15 -13.66
C PRO A 19 -2.66 15.40 -12.28
N VAL A 20 -1.97 14.40 -11.74
CA VAL A 20 -1.27 14.52 -10.44
C VAL A 20 0.01 15.33 -10.62
N GLU A 21 0.05 16.53 -10.04
CA GLU A 21 1.26 17.34 -9.96
C GLU A 21 2.15 16.82 -8.81
N HIS A 22 3.40 16.47 -9.11
CA HIS A 22 4.41 15.96 -8.16
C HIS A 22 4.09 14.57 -7.56
N PRO A 23 4.15 13.49 -8.37
CA PRO A 23 3.90 12.14 -7.87
C PRO A 23 4.97 11.70 -6.86
N VAL A 24 4.53 11.10 -5.76
CA VAL A 24 5.43 10.46 -4.78
C VAL A 24 5.58 8.97 -5.12
N VAL A 25 6.80 8.54 -5.41
CA VAL A 25 7.09 7.16 -5.79
C VAL A 25 7.43 6.34 -4.54
N VAL A 26 6.54 5.43 -4.15
CA VAL A 26 6.72 4.57 -2.97
C VAL A 26 7.20 3.17 -3.36
N ILE A 27 6.40 2.44 -4.14
CA ILE A 27 6.70 1.06 -4.55
C ILE A 27 7.58 1.07 -5.81
N GLY A 28 7.12 1.74 -6.87
CA GLY A 28 7.87 1.86 -8.12
C GLY A 28 7.10 2.71 -9.15
N PRO A 29 7.81 3.29 -10.14
CA PRO A 29 7.20 4.18 -11.13
C PRO A 29 6.15 3.51 -12.01
N GLN A 30 6.22 2.19 -12.19
CA GLN A 30 5.24 1.40 -12.95
C GLN A 30 3.85 1.29 -12.27
N TYR A 31 3.71 1.80 -11.05
CA TYR A 31 2.44 1.89 -10.32
C TYR A 31 1.93 3.34 -10.24
N LEU A 32 2.51 4.25 -11.02
CA LEU A 32 2.03 5.63 -11.15
C LEU A 32 1.11 5.75 -12.37
N ALA A 33 -0.13 6.13 -12.15
CA ALA A 33 -1.00 6.61 -13.21
C ALA A 33 -0.75 8.11 -13.42
N GLN A 34 -0.91 8.58 -14.66
CA GLN A 34 -0.81 10.01 -15.00
C GLN A 34 -2.05 10.81 -14.57
N TYR A 35 -3.08 10.13 -14.09
CA TYR A 35 -4.36 10.66 -13.68
C TYR A 35 -4.81 9.99 -12.37
N PRO A 36 -5.69 10.64 -11.60
CA PRO A 36 -6.33 10.03 -10.45
C PRO A 36 -7.08 8.75 -10.82
N VAL A 37 -6.81 7.68 -10.05
CA VAL A 37 -7.43 6.37 -10.23
C VAL A 37 -8.40 6.15 -9.09
N GLU A 38 -9.66 5.92 -9.45
CA GLU A 38 -10.70 5.52 -8.51
C GLU A 38 -10.63 4.01 -8.28
N LEU A 39 -10.48 3.61 -7.02
CA LEU A 39 -10.30 2.22 -6.61
C LEU A 39 -11.37 1.82 -5.60
N ALA A 40 -11.86 0.58 -5.73
CA ALA A 40 -12.77 -0.05 -4.78
C ALA A 40 -12.09 -1.23 -4.09
N VAL A 41 -12.37 -1.41 -2.81
CA VAL A 41 -11.92 -2.57 -2.02
C VAL A 41 -13.13 -3.42 -1.68
N ASN A 42 -13.08 -4.71 -1.99
CA ASN A 42 -14.15 -5.65 -1.65
C ASN A 42 -13.87 -6.43 -0.35
N SER A 43 -14.83 -7.27 0.07
CA SER A 43 -14.72 -8.10 1.29
C SER A 43 -13.56 -9.09 1.29
N ASP A 44 -13.07 -9.49 0.11
CA ASP A 44 -11.94 -10.40 -0.06
C ASP A 44 -10.59 -9.67 -0.14
N PHE A 45 -10.57 -8.37 0.18
CA PHE A 45 -9.43 -7.47 0.05
C PHE A 45 -8.79 -7.46 -1.35
N LYS A 46 -9.63 -7.59 -2.38
CA LYS A 46 -9.24 -7.25 -3.75
C LYS A 46 -9.47 -5.76 -3.97
N VAL A 47 -8.49 -5.12 -4.58
CA VAL A 47 -8.53 -3.72 -4.98
C VAL A 47 -8.69 -3.69 -6.50
N SER A 48 -9.82 -3.18 -6.95
CA SER A 48 -10.16 -3.08 -8.37
C SER A 48 -10.39 -1.63 -8.78
N ASP A 49 -10.25 -1.35 -10.07
CA ASP A 49 -10.77 -0.09 -10.63
C ASP A 49 -12.30 -0.12 -10.73
N ILE A 50 -12.89 0.99 -11.19
CA ILE A 50 -14.33 1.15 -11.38
C ILE A 50 -14.96 0.17 -12.37
N ASN A 51 -14.17 -0.44 -13.26
CA ASN A 51 -14.64 -1.43 -14.23
C ASN A 51 -14.54 -2.86 -13.66
N GLY A 52 -14.06 -3.01 -12.42
CA GLY A 52 -13.84 -4.31 -11.78
C GLY A 52 -12.50 -4.95 -12.13
N THR A 53 -11.63 -4.27 -12.88
CA THR A 53 -10.28 -4.76 -13.21
C THR A 53 -9.46 -4.87 -11.93
N LEU A 54 -8.98 -6.07 -11.61
CA LEU A 54 -8.14 -6.30 -10.44
C LEU A 54 -6.81 -5.55 -10.60
N ILE A 55 -6.50 -4.64 -9.69
CA ILE A 55 -5.23 -3.90 -9.65
C ILE A 55 -4.29 -4.50 -8.60
N PHE A 56 -4.81 -4.71 -7.38
CA PHE A 56 -4.06 -5.31 -6.28
C PHE A 56 -4.88 -6.31 -5.49
N GLN A 57 -4.21 -7.17 -4.73
CA GLN A 57 -4.85 -8.03 -3.75
C GLN A 57 -4.05 -8.06 -2.45
N VAL A 58 -4.74 -7.94 -1.33
CA VAL A 58 -4.12 -8.16 -0.02
C VAL A 58 -4.36 -9.60 0.42
N LYS A 59 -3.28 -10.30 0.79
CA LYS A 59 -3.33 -11.65 1.35
C LYS A 59 -2.73 -11.68 2.74
N SER A 60 -3.39 -12.33 3.69
CA SER A 60 -2.84 -12.58 5.02
C SER A 60 -2.05 -13.89 5.03
N LYS A 61 -1.01 -13.97 5.87
CA LYS A 61 -0.38 -15.27 6.18
C LYS A 61 -1.16 -15.94 7.29
N LEU A 62 -1.80 -17.08 7.00
CA LEU A 62 -2.33 -17.93 8.07
C LEU A 62 -1.16 -18.35 8.97
N LEU A 63 -1.32 -18.20 10.29
CA LEU A 63 -0.40 -18.68 11.33
C LEU A 63 0.92 -17.90 11.52
N SER A 64 0.95 -16.56 11.41
CA SER A 64 2.12 -15.78 11.87
C SER A 64 1.91 -15.12 13.24
N LEU A 65 2.97 -15.11 14.07
CA LEU A 65 3.00 -14.44 15.39
C LEU A 65 2.72 -12.93 15.35
N HIS A 66 2.91 -12.31 14.18
CA HIS A 66 2.55 -10.92 13.89
C HIS A 66 1.40 -10.92 12.89
N ASP A 67 0.42 -10.01 12.99
CA ASP A 67 -0.51 -9.79 11.86
C ASP A 67 0.33 -9.33 10.67
N ARG A 68 0.41 -10.18 9.63
CA ARG A 68 1.19 -9.96 8.42
C ARG A 68 0.29 -10.08 7.21
N ARG A 69 0.37 -9.07 6.37
CA ARG A 69 -0.40 -8.95 5.14
C ARG A 69 0.53 -8.63 3.99
N PHE A 70 0.22 -9.12 2.81
CA PHE A 70 1.01 -8.93 1.61
C PHE A 70 0.14 -8.27 0.55
N LEU A 71 0.56 -7.08 0.10
CA LEU A 71 -0.01 -6.44 -1.08
C LEU A 71 0.63 -7.08 -2.30
N LYS A 72 -0.19 -7.62 -3.19
CA LYS A 72 0.22 -8.25 -4.43
C LYS A 72 -0.33 -7.49 -5.64
N ASP A 73 0.40 -7.50 -6.75
CA ASP A 73 -0.14 -7.05 -8.03
C ASP A 73 -1.13 -8.09 -8.62
N ALA A 74 -1.75 -7.74 -9.74
CA ALA A 74 -2.67 -8.61 -10.46
C ALA A 74 -2.03 -9.92 -10.97
N ALA A 75 -0.69 -9.95 -11.14
CA ALA A 75 0.06 -11.16 -11.51
C ALA A 75 0.44 -12.03 -10.30
N GLY A 76 0.16 -11.56 -9.08
CA GLY A 76 0.43 -12.29 -7.83
C GLY A 76 1.82 -12.03 -7.22
N ASN A 77 2.62 -11.13 -7.81
CA ASN A 77 3.92 -10.75 -7.26
C ASN A 77 3.73 -9.94 -5.97
N THR A 78 4.51 -10.25 -4.95
CA THR A 78 4.47 -9.51 -3.68
C THR A 78 5.16 -8.17 -3.83
N LEU A 79 4.42 -7.08 -3.64
CA LEU A 79 4.93 -5.70 -3.72
C LEU A 79 5.31 -5.14 -2.36
N VAL A 80 4.46 -5.41 -1.35
CA VAL A 80 4.63 -4.88 0.00
C VAL A 80 4.30 -5.93 1.03
N ASN A 81 5.17 -6.08 2.02
CA ASN A 81 4.93 -6.83 3.24
C ASN A 81 4.54 -5.85 4.36
N LEU A 82 3.28 -5.93 4.79
CA LEU A 82 2.71 -5.17 5.90
C LEU A 82 2.81 -5.99 7.17
N ARG A 83 3.38 -5.41 8.22
CA ARG A 83 3.56 -6.06 9.52
C ARG A 83 3.05 -5.17 10.63
N GLN A 84 2.18 -5.72 11.47
CA GLN A 84 1.83 -5.07 12.74
C GLN A 84 2.96 -5.25 13.76
N LYS A 85 3.32 -4.14 14.42
CA LYS A 85 4.26 -4.15 15.54
C LYS A 85 3.51 -4.50 16.84
N ILE A 86 3.84 -5.66 17.41
CA ILE A 86 3.30 -6.13 18.70
C ILE A 86 3.68 -5.11 19.78
N MET A 87 2.82 -4.96 20.79
CA MET A 87 3.04 -4.11 21.97
C MET A 87 3.13 -2.61 21.67
N THR A 88 2.47 -2.12 20.62
CA THR A 88 2.37 -0.67 20.35
C THR A 88 0.98 -0.15 20.70
N MET A 89 0.91 0.84 21.60
CA MET A 89 -0.37 1.47 22.00
C MET A 89 -1.12 2.07 20.80
N HIS A 90 -0.40 2.65 19.84
CA HIS A 90 -0.98 3.31 18.67
C HIS A 90 -1.25 2.36 17.48
N GLY A 91 -1.13 1.03 17.68
CA GLY A 91 -1.38 0.05 16.61
C GLY A 91 -0.52 0.28 15.36
N ARG A 92 0.81 0.33 15.55
CA ARG A 92 1.76 0.66 14.47
C ARG A 92 1.87 -0.48 13.45
N TRP A 93 1.84 -0.09 12.18
CA TRP A 93 2.12 -0.94 11.03
C TRP A 93 3.38 -0.48 10.31
N GLU A 94 4.21 -1.42 9.87
CA GLU A 94 5.40 -1.19 9.07
C GLU A 94 5.19 -1.83 7.69
N ALA A 95 5.53 -1.10 6.63
CA ALA A 95 5.43 -1.55 5.24
C ALA A 95 6.83 -1.73 4.65
N PHE A 96 7.16 -2.93 4.18
CA PHE A 96 8.47 -3.28 3.61
C PHE A 96 8.36 -3.62 2.13
N ARG A 97 9.41 -3.36 1.36
CA ARG A 97 9.51 -3.71 -0.06
C ARG A 97 9.50 -5.22 -0.26
N GLY A 98 8.67 -5.69 -1.19
CA GLY A 98 8.55 -7.10 -1.53
C GLY A 98 8.19 -7.96 -0.32
N GLU A 99 8.91 -9.06 -0.12
CA GLU A 99 8.76 -9.95 1.03
C GLU A 99 9.71 -9.61 2.20
N SER A 100 10.50 -8.54 2.06
CA SER A 100 11.53 -8.16 3.03
C SER A 100 10.95 -7.79 4.40
N LYS A 101 11.84 -7.81 5.39
CA LYS A 101 11.63 -7.32 6.76
C LYS A 101 12.80 -6.46 7.24
N GLU A 102 13.74 -6.19 6.35
CA GLU A 102 14.96 -5.45 6.68
C GLU A 102 14.65 -3.96 6.77
N LYS A 103 15.34 -3.27 7.68
CA LYS A 103 15.13 -1.82 7.87
C LYS A 103 15.43 -1.01 6.61
N ASN A 104 16.38 -1.46 5.79
CA ASN A 104 16.73 -0.80 4.52
C ASN A 104 15.61 -0.90 3.47
N ASP A 105 14.70 -1.85 3.63
CA ASP A 105 13.54 -2.05 2.77
C ASP A 105 12.25 -1.44 3.33
N LEU A 106 12.34 -0.70 4.44
CA LEU A 106 11.18 -0.01 5.02
C LEU A 106 10.71 1.12 4.08
N LEU A 107 9.49 0.98 3.57
CA LEU A 107 8.84 1.97 2.71
C LEU A 107 8.16 3.04 3.53
N SER A 108 7.41 2.63 4.56
CA SER A 108 6.69 3.55 5.44
C SER A 108 6.28 2.87 6.75
N THR A 109 5.90 3.70 7.71
CA THR A 109 5.26 3.32 8.96
C THR A 109 3.94 4.08 9.08
N ALA A 110 2.87 3.39 9.46
CA ALA A 110 1.59 4.00 9.79
C ALA A 110 1.23 3.75 11.26
N LYS A 111 0.65 4.73 11.94
CA LYS A 111 0.11 4.58 13.30
C LYS A 111 -1.17 5.37 13.45
N LYS A 112 -2.02 5.00 14.40
CA LYS A 112 -3.16 5.85 14.78
C LYS A 112 -2.67 7.23 15.21
N SER A 113 -3.34 8.28 14.77
CA SER A 113 -3.00 9.66 15.15
C SER A 113 -3.32 9.93 16.62
N LYS A 114 -4.30 9.23 17.20
CA LYS A 114 -4.64 9.27 18.63
C LYS A 114 -4.86 7.86 19.17
N LEU A 115 -4.64 7.69 20.48
CA LEU A 115 -4.88 6.41 21.15
C LEU A 115 -6.37 6.03 21.16
N PHE A 116 -7.22 7.03 21.40
CA PHE A 116 -8.68 6.91 21.37
C PHE A 116 -9.21 7.85 20.29
N GLN A 117 -9.83 7.28 19.26
CA GLN A 117 -10.42 8.02 18.15
C GLN A 117 -11.72 7.34 17.72
N PHE A 118 -12.78 8.14 17.53
CA PHE A 118 -14.09 7.64 17.06
C PHE A 118 -14.08 7.35 15.55
N LYS A 119 -13.31 8.13 14.78
CA LYS A 119 -13.08 7.91 13.35
C LYS A 119 -11.65 7.46 13.11
N THR A 120 -11.43 6.74 12.01
CA THR A 120 -10.08 6.30 11.64
C THR A 120 -9.26 7.50 11.14
N GLU A 121 -8.24 7.89 11.91
CA GLU A 121 -7.15 8.77 11.49
C GLU A 121 -5.80 8.06 11.65
N LEU A 122 -4.99 8.09 10.60
CA LEU A 122 -3.63 7.52 10.60
C LEU A 122 -2.60 8.57 10.20
N ASP A 123 -1.49 8.58 10.92
CA ASP A 123 -0.28 9.30 10.55
C ASP A 123 0.67 8.33 9.83
N VAL A 124 1.12 8.72 8.62
CA VAL A 124 2.04 7.93 7.79
C VAL A 124 3.38 8.64 7.69
N PHE A 125 4.45 7.92 8.00
CA PHE A 125 5.83 8.37 7.95
C PHE A 125 6.57 7.54 6.92
N MET A 126 7.17 8.17 5.93
CA MET A 126 7.99 7.51 4.92
C MET A 126 9.27 6.95 5.55
N GLY A 127 9.82 5.87 4.99
CA GLY A 127 11.01 5.20 5.54
C GLY A 127 12.24 6.10 5.66
N TYR A 128 12.34 7.14 4.83
CA TYR A 128 13.39 8.16 4.89
C TYR A 128 13.08 9.31 5.89
N ASN A 129 11.84 9.44 6.37
CA ASN A 129 11.44 10.52 7.26
C ASN A 129 11.88 10.21 8.71
N LYS A 130 12.81 11.03 9.22
CA LYS A 130 13.34 10.95 10.59
C LYS A 130 12.73 11.97 11.55
N ARG A 131 11.75 12.76 11.10
CA ARG A 131 11.09 13.81 11.88
C ARG A 131 9.88 13.26 12.62
N GLU A 132 9.35 14.04 13.55
CA GLU A 132 8.11 13.70 14.27
C GLU A 132 6.83 14.13 13.55
N VAL A 133 6.95 14.77 12.38
CA VAL A 133 5.82 15.23 11.55
C VAL A 133 5.54 14.19 10.46
N PRO A 134 4.28 13.74 10.29
CA PRO A 134 3.93 12.76 9.26
C PRO A 134 4.00 13.36 7.85
N ASP A 135 4.36 12.52 6.87
CA ASP A 135 4.35 12.89 5.45
C ASP A 135 2.94 12.85 4.87
N PHE A 136 2.09 11.94 5.36
CA PHE A 136 0.69 11.83 4.95
C PHE A 136 -0.23 11.58 6.14
N LYS A 137 -1.49 11.98 5.97
CA LYS A 137 -2.60 11.65 6.89
C LYS A 137 -3.70 10.94 6.14
N VAL A 138 -4.20 9.85 6.70
CA VAL A 138 -5.38 9.14 6.21
C VAL A 138 -6.54 9.45 7.14
N LYS A 139 -7.70 9.82 6.58
CA LYS A 139 -8.92 10.16 7.31
C LYS A 139 -10.11 9.49 6.65
N GLU A 140 -10.99 8.95 7.49
CA GLU A 140 -12.34 8.49 7.13
C GLU A 140 -13.40 9.58 7.34
#